data_AF-A0A5C7F1Z1-F1
#
_entry.id   AF-A0A5C7F1Z1-F1
#
_cell.length_a   1.000
_cell.length_b   1.000
_cell.length_c   1.000
_cell.angle_alpha   90.00
_cell.angle_beta   90.00
_cell.angle_gamma   90.00
#
_symmetry.space_group_name_H-M   'P 1'
#
loop_
_entity.id
_entity.type
_entity.pdbx_description
1 polymer ?
#
loop_
_entity_poly.entity_id
_entity_poly.type
_entity_poly.pdbx_seq_one_letter_code
_entity_poly.pdbx_strand_id
1 'polypeptide(L)' 'MEAENFKVTPEKLQGRTVEDAAITADAVVIKFTDGTFLDVYLDKSGPTLKTSTNKLEGKNL' A
#
# COMPACT_ATOMS: atom_id res chain seq x y z
N MET A 1 -23.27 3.33 7.06
CA MET A 1 -22.42 3.14 5.87
C MET A 1 -22.01 1.69 5.89
N GLU A 2 -22.52 0.90 4.96
CA GLU A 2 -22.03 -0.47 4.79
C GLU A 2 -20.59 -0.36 4.29
N ALA A 3 -19.64 -0.93 5.03
CA ALA A 3 -18.30 -1.12 4.51
C ALA A 3 -18.43 -2.13 3.37
N GLU A 4 -18.54 -1.63 2.14
CA GLU A 4 -18.50 -2.48 0.96
C GLU A 4 -17.30 -3.42 1.08
N ASN A 5 -17.54 -4.71 0.86
CA ASN A 5 -16.59 -5.80 1.06
C ASN A 5 -15.43 -5.73 0.05
N PHE A 6 -14.59 -4.71 0.13
CA PHE A 6 -13.38 -4.60 -0.66
C PHE A 6 -12.29 -5.44 -0.01
N LYS A 7 -12.10 -6.66 -0.52
CA LYS A 7 -10.91 -7.46 -0.19
C LYS A 7 -9.71 -6.94 -0.98
N VAL A 8 -9.11 -5.84 -0.51
CA VAL A 8 -7.87 -5.28 -1.08
C VAL A 8 -6.66 -5.96 -0.42
N THR A 9 -6.52 -7.27 -0.64
CA THR A 9 -5.30 -7.98 -0.26
C THR A 9 -4.63 -8.47 -1.52
N PRO A 10 -3.62 -7.75 -2.05
CA PRO A 10 -2.84 -8.25 -3.17
C PRO A 10 -2.28 -9.62 -2.79
N GLU A 11 -2.60 -10.68 -3.54
CA GLU A 11 -2.24 -12.06 -3.18
C GLU A 11 -0.73 -12.21 -2.93
N LYS A 12 0.08 -11.43 -3.66
CA LYS A 12 1.54 -11.38 -3.55
C LYS A 12 2.07 -10.80 -2.22
N LEU A 13 1.22 -10.15 -1.42
CA LEU A 13 1.56 -9.53 -0.14
C LEU A 13 1.01 -10.30 1.06
N GLN A 14 0.22 -11.36 0.84
CA GLN A 14 -0.29 -12.20 1.92
C GLN A 14 0.85 -12.87 2.69
N GLY A 15 0.75 -12.87 4.02
CA GLY A 15 1.75 -13.46 4.91
C GLY A 15 3.04 -12.62 5.07
N ARG A 16 3.15 -11.46 4.41
CA ARG A 16 4.29 -10.55 4.62
C ARG A 16 4.13 -9.80 5.94
N THR A 17 5.26 -9.55 6.61
CA THR A 17 5.30 -8.81 7.87
C THR A 17 5.39 -7.32 7.60
N VAL A 18 4.48 -6.55 8.21
CA VAL A 18 4.50 -5.09 8.19
C VAL A 18 5.58 -4.61 9.15
N GLU A 19 6.42 -3.70 8.69
CA GLU A 19 7.43 -3.01 9.50
C GLU A 19 6.92 -1.67 10.02
N ASP A 20 6.24 -0.90 9.17
CA ASP A 20 5.73 0.44 9.50
C ASP A 20 4.57 0.85 8.57
N ALA A 21 3.79 1.86 8.97
CA ALA A 21 2.76 2.47 8.13
C ALA A 21 2.66 3.98 8.34
N ALA A 22 2.56 4.72 7.23
CA ALA A 22 2.29 6.15 7.22
C ALA A 22 0.89 6.42 6.68
N ILE A 23 0.11 7.23 7.39
CA ILE A 23 -1.25 7.60 7.03
C ILE A 23 -1.31 9.11 6.82
N THR A 24 -1.87 9.52 5.69
CA THR A 24 -2.08 10.92 5.32
C THR A 24 -3.56 11.12 4.99
N ALA A 25 -3.96 12.38 4.70
CA ALA A 25 -5.33 12.67 4.29
C ALA A 25 -5.74 11.94 2.99
N ASP A 26 -4.79 11.70 2.08
CA ASP A 26 -5.07 11.23 0.73
C ASP A 26 -4.53 9.81 0.43
N ALA A 27 -3.68 9.28 1.32
CA ALA A 27 -2.97 8.04 1.08
C ALA A 27 -2.54 7.31 2.36
N VAL A 28 -2.39 6.00 2.24
CA VAL A 28 -1.77 5.10 3.21
C VAL A 28 -0.59 4.41 2.54
N VAL A 29 0.57 4.43 3.19
CA VAL A 29 1.78 3.73 2.73
C VAL A 29 2.16 2.69 3.77
N ILE A 30 2.28 1.44 3.36
CA ILE A 30 2.65 0.31 4.23
C ILE A 30 4.04 -0.17 3.83
N LYS A 31 4.98 -0.16 4.78
CA LYS A 31 6.33 -0.71 4.61
C LYS A 31 6.34 -2.15 5.14
N PHE A 32 6.84 -3.08 4.33
CA PHE A 32 7.10 -4.45 4.74
C PHE A 32 8.57 -4.64 5.09
N THR A 33 8.85 -5.63 5.94
CA THR A 33 10.21 -5.92 6.45
C THR A 33 11.21 -6.33 5.36
N ASP A 34 10.73 -6.71 4.17
CA ASP A 34 11.57 -7.07 3.02
C ASP A 34 11.92 -5.88 2.10
N GLY A 35 11.61 -4.65 2.55
CA GLY A 35 11.82 -3.42 1.79
C GLY A 35 10.79 -3.18 0.68
N THR A 36 9.69 -3.94 0.67
CA THR A 36 8.52 -3.67 -0.18
C THR A 36 7.64 -2.60 0.43
N PHE A 37 7.00 -1.80 -0.41
CA PHE A 37 6.07 -0.74 -0.05
C PHE A 37 4.75 -0.97 -0.79
N LEU A 38 3.63 -0.85 -0.10
CA LEU A 38 2.29 -0.80 -0.67
C LEU A 38 1.72 0.61 -0.46
N ASP A 39 1.50 1.31 -1.56
CA ASP A 39 0.83 2.60 -1.56
C ASP A 39 -0.66 2.39 -1.87
N VAL A 40 -1.55 2.90 -1.03
CA VAL A 40 -2.99 2.95 -1.24
C VAL A 40 -3.40 4.41 -1.28
N TYR A 41 -3.94 4.88 -2.39
CA TYR A 41 -4.20 6.31 -2.59
C TYR A 41 -5.47 6.54 -3.41
N LEU A 42 -6.10 7.69 -3.22
CA LEU A 42 -7.17 8.15 -4.09
C LEU A 42 -6.59 8.69 -5.40
N ASP A 43 -7.11 8.22 -6.53
CA ASP A 43 -6.79 8.82 -7.82
C ASP A 43 -7.24 10.28 -7.84
N LYS A 44 -6.38 11.18 -8.31
CA LYS A 44 -6.74 12.60 -8.46
C LYS A 44 -7.67 12.84 -9.65
N SER A 45 -7.76 11.88 -10.57
CA SER A 45 -8.59 11.95 -11.77
C SER A 45 -10.04 11.47 -11.56
N GLY A 46 -10.35 10.88 -10.40
CA GLY A 46 -11.69 10.37 -10.07
C GLY A 46 -11.73 9.68 -8.70
N PRO A 47 -12.90 9.43 -8.09
CA PRO A 47 -13.03 8.90 -6.72
C PRO A 47 -12.74 7.39 -6.64
N THR A 48 -11.64 6.93 -7.23
CA THR A 48 -11.25 5.52 -7.27
C THR A 48 -10.00 5.31 -6.42
N LEU A 49 -10.05 4.33 -5.53
CA LEU A 49 -8.89 3.85 -4.79
C LEU A 49 -7.96 3.08 -5.73
N LYS A 50 -6.69 3.46 -5.76
CA LYS A 50 -5.63 2.76 -6.49
C LYS A 50 -4.60 2.23 -5.51
N THR A 51 -3.93 1.16 -5.93
CA THR A 51 -2.80 0.59 -5.21
C THR A 51 -1.57 0.54 -6.09
N SER A 52 -0.40 0.74 -5.50
CA SER A 52 0.90 0.54 -6.14
C SER A 52 1.79 -0.28 -5.23
N THR A 53 2.68 -1.10 -5.80
CA THR A 53 3.64 -1.88 -5.04
C THR A 53 5.04 -1.59 -5.58
N ASN A 54 5.89 -1.09 -4.70
CA ASN A 54 7.26 -0.71 -5.03
C ASN A 54 8.23 -1.48 -4.13
N LYS A 55 9.43 -1.78 -4.64
CA LYS A 55 10.50 -2.37 -3.83
C LYS A 55 11.71 -1.46 -3.93
N LEU A 56 12.24 -1.04 -2.79
CA LEU A 56 13.51 -0.32 -2.75
C LEU A 56 14.62 -1.36 -2.95
N GLU A 57 15.03 -1.57 -4.20
CA GLU A 57 16.24 -2.33 -4.51
C GLU A 57 17.46 -1.44 -4.26
N GLY A 58 18.36 -1.92 -3.39
CA GLY A 58 19.71 -1.41 -3.12
C GLY A 58 19.97 0.06 -3.44
N LYS A 59 19.90 0.93 -2.43
CA LYS A 59 20.69 2.16 -2.46
C LYS A 59 22.15 1.73 -2.31
N ASN A 60 22.87 1.56 -3.42
CA ASN A 60 24.32 1.54 -3.40
C ASN A 60 24.76 2.87 -2.79
N LEU A 61 25.08 2.87 -1.49
CA LEU A 61 25.81 3.92 -0.80
C LEU A 61 27.30 3.58 -0.86
#